data_AF-A0A346Y6S2-F1
#
_entry.id   AF-A0A346Y6S2-F1
#
_cell.length_a   1.000
_cell.length_b   1.000
_cell.length_c   1.000
_cell.angle_alpha   90.00
_cell.angle_beta   90.00
_cell.angle_gamma   90.00
#
_symmetry.space_group_name_H-M   'P 1'
#
loop_
_entity.id
_entity.type
_entity.pdbx_description
1 polymer ?
#
loop_
_entity_poly.entity_id
_entity_poly.type
_entity_poly.pdbx_seq_one_letter_code
_entity_poly.pdbx_strand_id
1 'polypeptide(L)'
;MMDASTNDLPPLPAGVYRHNDPAKVGPGSRGHYLLIVEARDHVTGEEKVVYVPLYDRAEWGDTLRASIRTRADFESSFTHVGRGIAR
;
A
#
# COMPACT_ATOMS: atom_id res chain seq x y z
N MET A 1 -25.58 -10.19 -16.88
CA MET A 1 -24.21 -10.05 -17.39
C MET A 1 -23.64 -8.82 -16.75
N MET A 2 -22.77 -8.97 -15.74
CA MET A 2 -22.05 -7.85 -15.17
C MET A 2 -20.92 -7.53 -16.14
N ASP A 3 -20.97 -6.32 -16.69
CA ASP A 3 -19.88 -5.66 -17.39
C ASP A 3 -18.61 -5.76 -16.53
N ALA A 4 -17.73 -6.71 -16.89
CA ALA A 4 -16.36 -6.72 -16.43
C ALA A 4 -15.61 -5.70 -17.29
N SER A 5 -15.89 -4.42 -17.08
CA SER A 5 -15.05 -3.33 -17.53
C SER A 5 -13.79 -3.43 -16.68
N THR A 6 -12.90 -4.32 -17.10
CA THR A 6 -11.55 -4.46 -16.59
C THR A 6 -10.94 -3.07 -16.70
N ASN A 7 -10.75 -2.42 -15.57
CA ASN A 7 -10.11 -1.13 -15.53
C ASN A 7 -8.65 -1.41 -15.96
N ASP A 8 -8.31 -1.13 -17.22
CA ASP A 8 -6.99 -1.35 -17.83
C ASP A 8 -5.91 -0.41 -17.26
N LEU A 9 -5.97 -0.12 -15.96
CA LEU A 9 -4.93 0.64 -15.29
C LEU A 9 -3.69 -0.26 -15.18
N PRO A 10 -2.51 0.24 -15.55
CA PRO A 10 -1.27 -0.52 -15.40
C PRO A 10 -1.10 -0.92 -13.93
N PRO A 11 -0.49 -2.08 -13.64
CA PRO A 11 -0.24 -2.48 -12.26
C PRO A 11 0.60 -1.43 -11.54
N LEU A 12 0.37 -1.30 -10.24
CA LEU A 12 1.16 -0.41 -9.40
C LEU A 12 2.63 -0.86 -9.39
N PRO A 13 3.59 0.07 -9.51
CA PRO A 13 5.00 -0.27 -9.41
C PRO A 13 5.32 -0.96 -8.08
N ALA A 14 5.74 -2.22 -8.13
CA ALA A 14 6.17 -2.94 -6.93
C ALA A 14 7.29 -2.17 -6.20
N GLY A 15 7.24 -2.18 -4.86
CA GLY A 15 8.29 -1.63 -4.02
C GLY A 15 7.78 -0.70 -2.92
N VAL A 16 8.60 0.31 -2.62
CA VAL A 16 8.43 1.19 -1.48
C VAL A 16 7.70 2.45 -1.91
N TYR A 17 6.74 2.83 -1.08
CA TYR A 17 5.93 4.01 -1.18
C TYR A 17 6.14 4.88 0.04
N ARG A 18 5.98 6.19 -0.12
CA ARG A 18 5.98 7.17 0.98
C ARG A 18 4.61 7.80 1.11
N HIS A 19 4.11 7.93 2.33
CA HIS A 19 2.87 8.66 2.59
C HIS A 19 3.08 10.16 2.29
N ASN A 20 2.14 10.76 1.56
CA ASN A 20 2.24 12.16 1.10
C ASN A 20 2.01 13.15 2.26
N ASP A 21 1.25 12.75 3.27
CA ASP A 21 0.94 13.53 4.47
C ASP A 21 1.67 12.97 5.71
N PRO A 22 2.70 13.67 6.24
CA PRO A 22 3.43 13.24 7.45
C PRO A 22 2.56 13.14 8.71
N ALA A 23 1.46 13.87 8.81
CA ALA A 23 0.58 13.83 9.98
C ALA A 23 -0.23 12.53 10.08
N LYS A 24 -0.29 11.76 8.98
CA LYS A 24 -0.98 10.46 8.91
C LYS A 24 -0.03 9.27 9.02
N VAL A 25 1.25 9.53 9.29
CA VAL A 25 2.24 8.48 9.55
C VAL A 25 2.06 7.95 10.96
N GLY A 26 1.82 6.64 11.09
CA GLY A 26 1.69 5.99 12.38
C GLY A 26 2.99 6.09 13.19
N PRO A 27 2.90 6.07 14.54
CA PRO A 27 4.08 6.12 15.39
C PRO A 27 5.06 4.98 15.05
N GLY A 28 6.36 5.26 15.22
CA GLY A 28 7.44 4.33 14.90
C GLY A 28 7.73 4.10 13.40
N SER A 29 6.86 4.56 12.47
CA SER A 29 7.10 4.46 11.03
C SER A 29 7.86 5.68 10.52
N ARG A 30 8.76 5.47 9.54
CA ARG A 30 9.39 6.55 8.77
C ARG A 30 8.49 7.13 7.68
N GLY A 31 7.21 6.79 7.67
CA GLY A 31 6.28 7.15 6.59
C GLY A 31 6.58 6.41 5.29
N HIS A 32 7.30 5.30 5.37
CA HIS A 32 7.60 4.42 4.24
C HIS A 32 6.83 3.11 4.38
N TYR A 33 6.36 2.58 3.26
CA TYR A 33 5.45 1.46 3.20
C TYR A 33 5.83 0.56 2.03
N LEU A 34 5.83 -0.75 2.24
CA LEU A 34 6.07 -1.72 1.18
C LEU A 34 4.72 -2.17 0.61
N LEU A 35 4.54 -2.00 -0.70
CA LEU A 35 3.43 -2.61 -1.43
C LEU A 35 3.61 -4.12 -1.42
N ILE A 36 2.62 -4.85 -0.90
CA ILE A 36 2.63 -6.31 -0.85
C ILE A 36 1.90 -6.88 -2.07
N VAL A 37 0.66 -6.43 -2.32
CA VAL A 37 -0.16 -6.95 -3.41
C VAL A 37 -1.30 -6.00 -3.79
N GLU A 38 -1.63 -5.97 -5.07
CA GLU A 38 -2.92 -5.48 -5.58
C GLU A 38 -3.92 -6.64 -5.53
N ALA A 39 -4.94 -6.50 -4.70
CA ALA A 39 -5.95 -7.51 -4.45
C ALA A 39 -7.31 -7.06 -5.01
N ARG A 40 -8.18 -8.03 -5.31
CA ARG A 40 -9.58 -7.76 -5.65
C ARG A 40 -10.47 -8.42 -4.62
N ASP A 41 -11.39 -7.66 -4.05
CA ASP A 41 -12.41 -8.20 -3.16
C ASP A 41 -13.30 -9.18 -3.93
N HIS A 42 -13.42 -10.41 -3.46
CA HIS A 42 -14.15 -11.48 -4.16
C HIS A 42 -15.68 -11.35 -4.04
N VAL A 43 -16.18 -10.55 -3.09
CA VAL A 43 -17.60 -10.30 -2.87
C VAL A 43 -18.04 -9.06 -3.63
N THR A 44 -17.28 -7.96 -3.51
CA THR A 44 -17.66 -6.66 -4.08
C THR A 44 -17.01 -6.37 -5.43
N GLY A 45 -15.95 -7.11 -5.79
CA GLY A 45 -15.16 -6.87 -6.98
C GLY A 45 -14.24 -5.65 -6.89
N GLU A 46 -14.18 -4.97 -5.74
CA GLU A 46 -13.45 -3.73 -5.53
C GLU A 46 -11.94 -3.95 -5.48
N GLU A 47 -11.17 -3.09 -6.15
CA GLU A 47 -9.71 -3.15 -6.15
C GLU A 47 -9.16 -2.57 -4.84
N LYS A 48 -8.32 -3.37 -4.19
CA LYS A 48 -7.67 -3.04 -2.94
C LYS A 48 -6.16 -3.13 -3.09
N VAL A 49 -5.46 -2.36 -2.29
CA VAL A 49 -4.01 -2.42 -2.13
C VAL A 49 -3.72 -2.90 -0.72
N VAL A 50 -2.89 -3.94 -0.61
CA VAL A 50 -2.36 -4.43 0.65
C VAL A 50 -0.91 -3.98 0.76
N TYR A 51 -0.58 -3.34 1.88
CA TYR A 51 0.75 -2.76 2.12
C TYR A 51 1.13 -2.89 3.58
N VAL A 52 2.43 -2.85 3.88
CA VAL A 52 2.93 -2.86 5.27
C VAL A 52 3.76 -1.61 5.54
N PRO A 53 3.55 -0.92 6.66
CA PRO A 53 4.48 0.11 7.14
C PRO A 53 5.86 -0.48 7.41
N LEU A 54 6.90 0.26 7.02
CA LEU A 54 8.27 -0.01 7.40
C LEU A 54 8.56 0.77 8.69
N TYR A 55 8.88 0.03 9.75
CA TYR A 55 9.16 0.56 11.08
C TYR A 55 10.65 0.47 11.41
N ASP A 56 11.13 1.43 12.19
CA ASP A 56 12.49 1.41 12.74
C ASP A 56 12.57 0.67 14.08
N ARG A 57 11.42 0.54 14.76
CA ARG A 57 11.32 -0.03 16.09
C ARG A 57 10.18 -1.02 16.15
N ALA A 58 10.38 -2.06 16.96
CA ALA A 58 9.39 -3.07 17.31
C ALA A 58 8.29 -2.48 18.19
N GLU A 59 7.49 -1.54 17.68
CA GLU A 59 6.32 -1.04 18.42
C GLU A 59 5.29 -2.18 18.66
N TRP A 60 5.37 -3.23 17.84
CA TRP A 60 4.47 -4.40 17.86
C TRP A 60 5.21 -5.74 18.02
N GLY A 61 6.35 -5.75 18.73
CA GLY A 61 7.10 -6.99 18.98
C GLY A 61 7.47 -7.74 17.70
N ASP A 62 8.07 -7.03 16.74
CA ASP A 62 8.50 -7.54 15.42
C ASP A 62 7.39 -8.06 14.50
N THR A 63 6.12 -7.85 14.86
CA THR A 63 4.99 -8.24 14.02
C THR A 63 4.72 -7.20 12.93
N LEU A 64 4.84 -7.60 11.66
CA LEU A 64 4.36 -6.80 10.53
C LEU A 64 2.83 -6.85 10.46
N ARG A 65 2.18 -5.68 10.43
CA ARG A 65 0.73 -5.57 10.23
C ARG A 65 0.40 -5.05 8.85
N ALA A 66 -0.19 -5.92 8.03
CA ALA A 66 -0.74 -5.52 6.75
C ALA A 66 -1.89 -4.54 6.96
N SER A 67 -1.90 -3.49 6.15
CA SER A 67 -2.98 -2.52 6.00
C SER A 67 -3.60 -2.70 4.62
N ILE A 68 -4.90 -2.39 4.52
CA ILE A 68 -5.65 -2.49 3.28
C ILE A 68 -6.35 -1.16 2.99
N ARG A 69 -6.33 -0.73 1.73
CA ARG A 69 -7.08 0.44 1.23
C ARG A 69 -7.64 0.16 -0.15
N THR A 70 -8.56 1.00 -0.61
CA THR A 70 -8.91 1.03 -2.04
C THR A 70 -7.68 1.44 -2.85
N ARG A 71 -7.61 1.00 -4.11
CA ARG A 71 -6.54 1.44 -5.01
C ARG A 71 -6.49 2.97 -5.15
N ALA A 72 -7.65 3.60 -5.34
CA ALA A 72 -7.77 5.05 -5.48
C ALA A 72 -7.30 5.83 -4.22
N ASP A 73 -7.66 5.36 -3.02
CA ASP A 73 -7.21 5.98 -1.78
C ASP A 73 -5.71 5.82 -1.57
N PHE A 74 -5.14 4.72 -2.05
CA PHE A 74 -3.70 4.48 -2.00
C PHE A 74 -2.95 5.41 -2.96
N GLU A 75 -3.34 5.47 -4.23
CA GLU A 75 -2.68 6.33 -5.23
C GLU A 75 -2.76 7.83 -4.89
N SER A 76 -3.84 8.28 -4.25
CA SER A 76 -3.96 9.67 -3.78
C SER A 76 -3.10 9.98 -2.55
N SER A 77 -2.83 8.98 -1.70
CA SER A 77 -2.16 9.18 -0.42
C SER A 77 -0.67 8.83 -0.43
N PHE A 78 -0.19 8.10 -1.44
CA PHE A 78 1.16 7.55 -1.46
C PHE A 78 1.88 7.82 -2.78
N THR A 79 3.19 8.02 -2.70
CA THR A 79 4.08 8.19 -3.86
C THR A 79 5.08 7.03 -3.91
N HIS A 80 5.27 6.40 -5.08
CA HIS A 80 6.32 5.40 -5.27
C HIS A 80 7.70 6.06 -5.17
N VAL A 81 8.59 5.49 -4.37
CA VAL A 81 9.94 6.04 -4.13
C VAL A 81 11.06 5.09 -4.51
N GLY A 82 10.74 3.86 -4.95
CA GLY A 82 11.73 2.92 -5.46
C GLY A 82 11.33 1.46 -5.31
N ARG A 83 12.12 0.55 -5.89
CA ARG A 83 11.88 -0.90 -5.82
C ARG A 83 12.24 -1.51 -4.44
N GLY A 84 12.93 -0.77 -3.59
CA GLY A 84 13.49 -1.20 -2.32
C GLY A 84 14.52 -0.21 -1.82
N ILE A 85 14.98 -0.36 -0.57
CA ILE A 85 16.11 0.42 -0.06
C ILE A 85 17.36 -0.13 -0.76
N ALA A 86 17.92 0.65 -1.69
CA ALA A 86 19.22 0.34 -2.28
C ALA A 86 20.26 0.26 -1.14
N ARG A 87 21.06 -0.81 -1.14
CA ARG A 87 22.19 -0.99 -0.21
C ARG A 87 23.27 0.04 -0.46
#